data_AF-A0AAD8QX83-F1
#
_entry.id   AF-A0AAD8QX83-F1
#
_cell.length_a   1.000
_cell.length_b   1.000
_cell.length_c   1.000
_cell.angle_alpha   90.00
_cell.angle_beta   90.00
_cell.angle_gamma   90.00
#
_symmetry.space_group_name_H-M   'P 1'
#
loop_
_entity.id
_entity.type
_entity.pdbx_description
1 polymer ?
#
loop_
_entity_poly.entity_id
_entity_poly.type
_entity_poly.pdbx_seq_one_letter_code
_entity_poly.pdbx_strand_id
1 'polypeptide(L)'
;MLFSGYRASLKTKAAEAVAQLATLEEADKAVDERRTALYNKVVTSYHKAKLERATLARELEAAKVAAARVPQLEEDLRVARAQCAESEEAGRAAAAKLRVADGELRRLRALEKNHLAELTSLRTAEKEKVDDLSRRLDEVEKQRLALQQEVTDKSTELTATAKHWTDLIGAIDTGFSAAFPETQDMALDAVGAAREARGRATGEGSSATFTMEDHLSSLAARVEPITKFGWELRKAAEELVPMLWPDKEAPQDISSLTSLIEQAPDRFIDWKGSATRAGADMALSFVLSWYNEVDLGQLEYRRAGVEEELSADQKAARLARASAIADFVDKRLFIADPNPHSDEEEELEDEGVEMDSPPPAVDPAVPPPAAA
;
A
#
# COMPACT_ATOMS: atom_id res chain seq x y z
N MET A 1 -141.56 144.63 50.90
CA MET A 1 -141.58 144.36 49.45
C MET A 1 -140.72 143.12 49.16
N LEU A 2 -141.13 141.89 49.49
CA LEU A 2 -142.13 140.96 48.91
C LEU A 2 -141.76 140.12 47.67
N PHE A 3 -140.52 140.11 47.14
CA PHE A 3 -140.16 139.19 46.02
C PHE A 3 -138.68 138.75 45.99
N SER A 4 -138.19 138.02 47.00
CA SER A 4 -136.81 137.43 46.94
C SER A 4 -136.71 136.01 47.51
N GLY A 5 -137.57 135.64 48.47
CA GLY A 5 -137.54 134.30 49.11
C GLY A 5 -137.89 133.11 48.22
N TYR A 6 -138.56 133.31 47.07
CA TYR A 6 -139.05 132.19 46.24
C TYR A 6 -138.00 131.64 45.26
N ARG A 7 -136.89 132.35 45.01
CA ARG A 7 -135.87 131.93 44.03
C ARG A 7 -134.85 130.95 44.61
N ALA A 8 -134.69 130.90 45.93
CA ALA A 8 -133.76 129.98 46.59
C ALA A 8 -134.29 128.55 46.69
N SER A 9 -135.62 128.36 46.75
CA SER A 9 -136.26 127.04 46.89
C SER A 9 -136.33 126.24 45.56
N LEU A 10 -136.37 126.93 44.42
CA LEU A 10 -136.36 126.30 43.10
C LEU A 10 -134.96 125.81 42.66
N LYS A 11 -133.88 126.43 43.16
CA LYS A 11 -132.50 125.98 42.86
C LYS A 11 -132.13 124.68 43.59
N THR A 12 -132.67 124.45 44.78
CA THR A 12 -132.40 123.23 45.56
C THR A 12 -133.17 122.03 45.00
N LYS A 13 -134.44 122.19 44.59
CA LYS A 13 -135.22 121.08 44.01
C LYS A 13 -134.79 120.69 42.58
N ALA A 14 -134.21 121.61 41.80
CA ALA A 14 -133.66 121.28 40.48
C ALA A 14 -132.31 120.53 40.58
N ALA A 15 -131.54 120.72 41.64
CA ALA A 15 -130.27 120.00 41.86
C ALA A 15 -130.50 118.53 42.31
N GLU A 16 -131.57 118.26 43.08
CA GLU A 16 -131.92 116.90 43.50
C GLU A 16 -132.46 116.02 42.35
N ALA A 17 -133.18 116.58 41.38
CA ALA A 17 -133.71 115.82 40.25
C ALA A 17 -132.62 115.39 39.25
N VAL A 18 -131.52 116.14 39.13
CA VAL A 18 -130.39 115.79 38.24
C VAL A 18 -129.51 114.70 38.85
N ALA A 19 -129.39 114.64 40.19
CA ALA A 19 -128.66 113.57 40.87
C ALA A 19 -129.37 112.20 40.82
N GLN A 20 -130.71 112.18 40.68
CA GLN A 20 -131.48 110.94 40.57
C GLN A 20 -131.46 110.32 39.16
N LEU A 21 -131.20 111.10 38.09
CA LEU A 21 -131.08 110.57 36.73
C LEU A 21 -129.70 109.92 36.46
N ALA A 22 -128.63 110.40 37.09
CA ALA A 22 -127.29 109.83 36.94
C ALA A 22 -127.15 108.42 37.57
N THR A 23 -127.97 108.08 38.57
CA THR A 23 -127.91 106.78 39.26
C THR A 23 -128.70 105.67 38.54
N LEU A 24 -129.59 106.02 37.60
CA LEU A 24 -130.32 105.05 36.78
C LEU A 24 -129.53 104.61 35.53
N GLU A 25 -128.71 105.48 34.94
CA GLU A 25 -127.85 105.11 33.80
C GLU A 25 -126.70 104.16 34.19
N GLU A 26 -126.15 104.27 35.40
CA GLU A 26 -125.13 103.33 35.90
C GLU A 26 -125.73 101.94 36.24
N ALA A 27 -127.01 101.87 36.61
CA ALA A 27 -127.69 100.61 36.89
C ALA A 27 -128.00 99.81 35.60
N ASP A 28 -128.32 100.49 34.49
CA ASP A 28 -128.64 99.83 33.21
C ASP A 28 -127.39 99.23 32.54
N LYS A 29 -126.25 99.93 32.67
CA LYS A 29 -124.95 99.45 32.14
C LYS A 29 -124.45 98.19 32.85
N ALA A 30 -124.70 98.05 34.15
CA ALA A 30 -124.31 96.88 34.95
C ALA A 30 -125.15 95.62 34.63
N VAL A 31 -126.37 95.77 34.12
CA VAL A 31 -127.25 94.65 33.73
C VAL A 31 -126.82 94.04 32.40
N ASP A 32 -126.41 94.86 31.42
CA ASP A 32 -125.98 94.39 30.10
C ASP A 32 -124.63 93.65 30.12
N GLU A 33 -123.70 94.04 31.00
CA GLU A 33 -122.42 93.33 31.20
C GLU A 33 -122.62 91.94 31.85
N ARG A 34 -123.59 91.81 32.78
CA ARG A 34 -123.95 90.50 33.36
C ARG A 34 -124.59 89.56 32.34
N ARG A 35 -125.37 90.10 31.39
CA ARG A 35 -126.03 89.31 30.35
C ARG A 35 -125.02 88.73 29.34
N THR A 36 -124.02 89.51 28.97
CA THR A 36 -122.94 89.07 28.06
C THR A 36 -122.00 88.05 28.72
N ALA A 37 -121.71 88.18 30.02
CA ALA A 37 -120.90 87.21 30.76
C ALA A 37 -121.58 85.82 30.86
N LEU A 38 -122.90 85.76 31.07
CA LEU A 38 -123.64 84.50 31.15
C LEU A 38 -123.72 83.77 29.79
N TYR A 39 -123.90 84.51 28.69
CA TYR A 39 -123.96 83.94 27.34
C TYR A 39 -122.64 83.25 26.94
N ASN A 40 -121.49 83.88 27.24
CA ASN A 40 -120.17 83.31 26.93
C ASN A 40 -119.83 82.06 27.76
N LYS A 41 -120.36 81.93 28.97
CA LYS A 41 -120.14 80.75 29.83
C LYS A 41 -120.88 79.51 29.32
N VAL A 42 -122.05 79.68 28.73
CA VAL A 42 -122.85 78.55 28.20
C VAL A 42 -122.23 78.03 26.89
N VAL A 43 -121.83 78.92 25.98
CA VAL A 43 -121.24 78.55 24.68
C VAL A 43 -119.91 77.80 24.84
N THR A 44 -119.06 78.21 25.79
CA THR A 44 -117.78 77.53 26.07
C THR A 44 -117.98 76.13 26.67
N SER A 45 -119.02 75.92 27.49
CA SER A 45 -119.33 74.58 28.04
C SER A 45 -119.81 73.59 26.96
N TYR A 46 -120.57 74.06 25.97
CA TYR A 46 -121.11 73.22 24.89
C TYR A 46 -120.01 72.73 23.93
N HIS A 47 -119.04 73.58 23.59
CA HIS A 47 -117.94 73.18 22.71
C HIS A 47 -116.98 72.17 23.37
N LYS A 48 -116.79 72.25 24.69
CA LYS A 48 -115.97 71.28 25.43
C LYS A 48 -116.58 69.86 25.40
N ALA A 49 -117.87 69.74 25.69
CA ALA A 49 -118.56 68.44 25.67
C ALA A 49 -118.62 67.80 24.26
N LYS A 50 -118.67 68.62 23.20
CA LYS A 50 -118.67 68.12 21.81
C LYS A 50 -117.31 67.51 21.42
N LEU A 51 -116.20 68.05 21.94
CA LEU A 51 -114.86 67.55 21.64
C LEU A 51 -114.59 66.20 22.33
N GLU A 52 -115.01 66.04 23.59
CA GLU A 52 -114.82 64.82 24.38
C GLU A 52 -115.61 63.62 23.82
N ARG A 53 -116.77 63.85 23.17
CA ARG A 53 -117.50 62.80 22.45
C ARG A 53 -116.78 62.33 21.18
N ALA A 54 -116.04 63.21 20.51
CA ALA A 54 -115.34 62.87 19.27
C ALA A 54 -114.06 62.06 19.54
N THR A 55 -113.43 62.23 20.69
CA THR A 55 -112.23 61.47 21.10
C THR A 55 -112.58 60.03 21.49
N LEU A 56 -113.64 59.83 22.27
CA LEU A 56 -114.06 58.48 22.69
C LEU A 56 -114.52 57.59 21.51
N ALA A 57 -115.10 58.19 20.46
CA ALA A 57 -115.46 57.45 19.25
C ALA A 57 -114.25 56.93 18.45
N ARG A 58 -113.08 57.61 18.52
CA ARG A 58 -111.85 57.16 17.83
C ARG A 58 -111.14 56.04 18.57
N GLU A 59 -111.17 56.05 19.91
CA GLU A 59 -110.53 55.00 20.73
C GLU A 59 -111.26 53.66 20.61
N LEU A 60 -112.60 53.67 20.46
CA LEU A 60 -113.38 52.46 20.29
C LEU A 60 -113.07 51.74 18.96
N GLU A 61 -112.85 52.48 17.87
CA GLU A 61 -112.49 51.88 16.58
C GLU A 61 -111.02 51.43 16.52
N ALA A 62 -110.11 52.11 17.23
CA ALA A 62 -108.73 51.63 17.37
C ALA A 62 -108.64 50.29 18.12
N ALA A 63 -109.49 50.07 19.14
CA ALA A 63 -109.54 48.83 19.90
C ALA A 63 -110.05 47.63 19.06
N LYS A 64 -111.00 47.85 18.14
CA LYS A 64 -111.52 46.78 17.26
C LYS A 64 -110.50 46.28 16.25
N VAL A 65 -109.64 47.17 15.72
CA VAL A 65 -108.57 46.81 14.78
C VAL A 65 -107.46 46.01 15.48
N ALA A 66 -107.16 46.30 16.75
CA ALA A 66 -106.18 45.54 17.54
C ALA A 66 -106.66 44.12 17.87
N ALA A 67 -107.96 43.94 18.17
CA ALA A 67 -108.53 42.63 18.48
C ALA A 67 -108.55 41.65 17.28
N ALA A 68 -108.58 42.16 16.05
CA ALA A 68 -108.58 41.34 14.83
C ALA A 68 -107.21 40.75 14.45
N ARG A 69 -106.09 41.20 15.06
CA ARG A 69 -104.71 40.79 14.73
C ARG A 69 -104.16 39.63 15.57
N VAL A 70 -104.83 39.26 16.65
CA VAL A 70 -104.37 38.20 17.57
C VAL A 70 -104.32 36.80 16.92
N PRO A 71 -105.29 36.36 16.10
CA PRO A 71 -105.25 35.00 15.53
C PRO A 71 -104.13 34.81 14.49
N GLN A 72 -103.72 35.88 13.80
CA GLN A 72 -102.63 35.81 12.81
C GLN A 72 -101.26 35.61 13.48
N LEU A 73 -101.02 36.24 14.64
CA LEU A 73 -99.76 36.11 15.37
C LEU A 73 -99.58 34.74 16.02
N GLU A 74 -100.68 34.05 16.36
CA GLU A 74 -100.61 32.69 16.92
C GLU A 74 -100.23 31.65 15.87
N GLU A 75 -100.73 31.78 14.63
CA GLU A 75 -100.35 30.87 13.54
C GLU A 75 -98.88 31.11 13.11
N ASP A 76 -98.44 32.36 13.05
CA ASP A 76 -97.04 32.70 12.75
C ASP A 76 -96.09 32.13 13.81
N LEU A 77 -96.48 32.15 15.09
CA LEU A 77 -95.71 31.52 16.19
C LEU A 77 -95.66 29.99 16.06
N ARG A 78 -96.71 29.36 15.55
CA ARG A 78 -96.77 27.91 15.33
C ARG A 78 -95.84 27.49 14.20
N VAL A 79 -95.85 28.24 13.10
CA VAL A 79 -94.96 28.02 11.95
C VAL A 79 -93.49 28.23 12.34
N ALA A 80 -93.17 29.28 13.10
CA ALA A 80 -91.81 29.54 13.56
C ALA A 80 -91.26 28.43 14.50
N ARG A 81 -92.12 27.84 15.33
CA ARG A 81 -91.73 26.72 16.21
C ARG A 81 -91.46 25.43 15.44
N ALA A 82 -92.24 25.13 14.41
CA ALA A 82 -91.98 23.96 13.54
C ALA A 82 -90.66 24.11 12.77
N GLN A 83 -90.36 25.31 12.26
CA GLN A 83 -89.11 25.59 11.56
C GLN A 83 -87.87 25.53 12.48
N CYS A 84 -88.00 25.91 13.75
CA CYS A 84 -86.91 25.72 14.74
C CYS A 84 -86.63 24.22 14.98
N ALA A 85 -87.66 23.39 15.13
CA ALA A 85 -87.49 21.96 15.39
C ALA A 85 -86.78 21.22 14.23
N GLU A 86 -87.13 21.54 12.97
CA GLU A 86 -86.44 20.99 11.79
C GLU A 86 -84.98 21.44 11.71
N SER A 87 -84.69 22.69 12.07
CA SER A 87 -83.32 23.21 12.10
C SER A 87 -82.45 22.56 13.19
N GLU A 88 -83.03 22.21 14.33
CA GLU A 88 -82.35 21.50 15.42
C GLU A 88 -82.08 20.03 15.08
N GLU A 89 -83.00 19.37 14.37
CA GLU A 89 -82.79 18.00 13.91
C GLU A 89 -81.76 17.93 12.77
N ALA A 90 -81.78 18.88 11.83
CA ALA A 90 -80.73 19.05 10.83
C ALA A 90 -79.37 19.36 11.47
N GLY A 91 -79.34 20.19 12.52
CA GLY A 91 -78.14 20.49 13.31
C GLY A 91 -77.58 19.27 14.04
N ARG A 92 -78.44 18.43 14.63
CA ARG A 92 -78.04 17.17 15.29
C ARG A 92 -77.52 16.14 14.28
N ALA A 93 -78.15 16.00 13.12
CA ALA A 93 -77.69 15.12 12.06
C ALA A 93 -76.34 15.58 11.47
N ALA A 94 -76.14 16.89 11.29
CA ALA A 94 -74.87 17.46 10.87
C ALA A 94 -73.77 17.25 11.94
N ALA A 95 -74.07 17.47 13.21
CA ALA A 95 -73.14 17.22 14.32
C ALA A 95 -72.75 15.74 14.43
N ALA A 96 -73.68 14.81 14.18
CA ALA A 96 -73.38 13.38 14.15
C ALA A 96 -72.44 13.01 12.99
N LYS A 97 -72.70 13.53 11.78
CA LYS A 97 -71.80 13.36 10.62
C LYS A 97 -70.42 13.95 10.85
N LEU A 98 -70.34 15.11 11.50
CA LEU A 98 -69.08 15.77 11.82
C LEU A 98 -68.29 14.97 12.87
N ARG A 99 -68.95 14.33 13.85
CA ARG A 99 -68.28 13.41 14.79
C ARG A 99 -67.73 12.16 14.11
N VAL A 100 -68.44 11.59 13.13
CA VAL A 100 -67.96 10.45 12.35
C VAL A 100 -66.74 10.88 11.51
N ALA A 101 -66.84 12.01 10.81
CA ALA A 101 -65.72 12.57 10.04
C ALA A 101 -64.51 12.90 10.92
N ASP A 102 -64.71 13.45 12.12
CA ASP A 102 -63.64 13.69 13.09
C ASP A 102 -63.00 12.38 13.57
N GLY A 103 -63.80 11.33 13.78
CA GLY A 103 -63.31 9.99 14.11
C GLY A 103 -62.43 9.41 13.00
N GLU A 104 -62.85 9.54 11.75
CA GLU A 104 -62.09 9.12 10.57
C GLU A 104 -60.81 9.94 10.39
N LEU A 105 -60.86 11.27 10.56
CA LEU A 105 -59.68 12.13 10.52
C LEU A 105 -58.66 11.76 11.61
N ARG A 106 -59.11 11.43 12.83
CA ARG A 106 -58.22 10.94 13.89
C ARG A 106 -57.58 9.60 13.52
N ARG A 107 -58.34 8.68 12.94
CA ARG A 107 -57.83 7.38 12.47
C ARG A 107 -56.78 7.56 11.37
N LEU A 108 -57.04 8.42 10.39
CA LEU A 108 -56.11 8.72 9.31
C LEU A 108 -54.82 9.38 9.82
N ARG A 109 -54.93 10.35 10.75
CA ARG A 109 -53.76 10.95 11.39
C ARG A 109 -52.93 9.95 12.20
N ALA A 110 -53.59 9.00 12.88
CA ALA A 110 -52.88 7.94 13.60
C ALA A 110 -52.14 7.01 12.63
N LEU A 111 -52.76 6.68 11.50
CA LEU A 111 -52.15 5.84 10.46
C LEU A 111 -50.99 6.56 9.77
N GLU A 112 -51.13 7.85 9.46
CA GLU A 112 -50.06 8.71 8.94
C GLU A 112 -48.88 8.76 9.92
N LYS A 113 -49.16 8.97 11.22
CA LYS A 113 -48.12 8.96 12.26
C LYS A 113 -47.39 7.62 12.34
N ASN A 114 -48.12 6.51 12.22
CA ASN A 114 -47.52 5.17 12.22
C ASN A 114 -46.66 4.95 10.97
N HIS A 115 -47.15 5.32 9.78
CA HIS A 115 -46.37 5.23 8.54
C HIS A 115 -45.11 6.11 8.59
N LEU A 116 -45.19 7.32 9.17
CA LEU A 116 -44.01 8.16 9.38
C LEU A 116 -43.01 7.52 10.35
N ALA A 117 -43.49 6.86 11.41
CA ALA A 117 -42.63 6.10 12.32
C ALA A 117 -41.97 4.90 11.62
N GLU A 118 -42.72 4.16 10.79
CA GLU A 118 -42.19 3.06 10.00
C GLU A 118 -41.14 3.53 8.99
N LEU A 119 -41.43 4.59 8.23
CA LEU A 119 -40.49 5.16 7.25
C LEU A 119 -39.21 5.68 7.91
N THR A 120 -39.31 6.29 9.10
CA THR A 120 -38.11 6.72 9.85
C THR A 120 -37.32 5.53 10.38
N SER A 121 -37.98 4.45 10.82
CA SER A 121 -37.31 3.22 11.22
C SER A 121 -36.63 2.49 10.06
N LEU A 122 -37.26 2.44 8.88
CA LEU A 122 -36.68 1.87 7.67
C LEU A 122 -35.49 2.70 7.20
N ARG A 123 -35.62 4.03 7.18
CA ARG A 123 -34.52 4.92 6.79
C ARG A 123 -33.30 4.79 7.70
N THR A 124 -33.51 4.60 9.01
CA THR A 124 -32.41 4.40 9.95
C THR A 124 -31.77 3.02 9.77
N ALA A 125 -32.56 1.97 9.59
CA ALA A 125 -32.05 0.63 9.31
C ALA A 125 -31.31 0.53 7.96
N GLU A 126 -31.78 1.22 6.92
CA GLU A 126 -31.09 1.32 5.64
C GLU A 126 -29.77 2.07 5.77
N LYS A 127 -29.76 3.18 6.51
CA LYS A 127 -28.52 3.91 6.79
C LYS A 127 -27.50 3.04 7.51
N GLU A 128 -27.90 2.29 8.53
CA GLU A 128 -27.02 1.36 9.24
C GLU A 128 -26.46 0.27 8.32
N LYS A 129 -27.27 -0.27 7.40
CA LYS A 129 -26.80 -1.23 6.39
C LYS A 129 -25.79 -0.61 5.43
N VAL A 130 -26.03 0.62 4.98
CA VAL A 130 -25.08 1.34 4.11
C VAL A 130 -23.77 1.61 4.84
N ASP A 131 -23.83 2.01 6.11
CA ASP A 131 -22.64 2.24 6.93
C ASP A 131 -21.86 0.93 7.19
N ASP A 132 -22.54 -0.19 7.43
CA ASP A 132 -21.88 -1.53 7.55
C ASP A 132 -21.24 -1.97 6.24
N LEU A 133 -21.93 -1.80 5.11
CA LEU A 133 -21.37 -2.13 3.79
C LEU A 133 -20.18 -1.24 3.44
N SER A 134 -20.21 0.05 3.78
CA SER A 134 -19.07 0.96 3.58
C SER A 134 -17.86 0.49 4.38
N ARG A 135 -18.04 0.13 5.66
CA ARG A 135 -16.94 -0.40 6.49
C ARG A 135 -16.36 -1.70 5.94
N ARG A 136 -17.20 -2.61 5.45
CA ARG A 136 -16.73 -3.86 4.83
C ARG A 136 -15.98 -3.59 3.53
N LEU A 137 -16.42 -2.61 2.73
CA LEU A 137 -15.73 -2.20 1.52
C LEU A 137 -14.33 -1.64 1.86
N ASP A 138 -14.23 -0.75 2.84
CA ASP A 138 -12.95 -0.18 3.29
C ASP A 138 -11.98 -1.27 3.79
N GLU A 139 -12.49 -2.26 4.53
CA GLU A 139 -11.68 -3.38 5.01
C GLU A 139 -11.19 -4.28 3.85
N VAL A 140 -12.06 -4.56 2.86
CA VAL A 140 -11.66 -5.32 1.67
C VAL A 140 -10.64 -4.56 0.83
N GLU A 141 -10.78 -3.24 0.69
CA GLU A 141 -9.80 -2.41 -0.02
C GLU A 141 -8.45 -2.40 0.70
N LYS A 142 -8.45 -2.32 2.05
CA LYS A 142 -7.24 -2.42 2.87
C LYS A 142 -6.56 -3.78 2.70
N GLN A 143 -7.33 -4.87 2.70
CA GLN A 143 -6.81 -6.22 2.46
C GLN A 143 -6.23 -6.37 1.05
N ARG A 144 -6.90 -5.82 0.03
CA ARG A 144 -6.40 -5.83 -1.35
C ARG A 144 -5.06 -5.12 -1.46
N LEU A 145 -4.92 -3.94 -0.84
CA LEU A 145 -3.67 -3.17 -0.85
C LEU A 145 -2.56 -3.92 -0.10
N ALA A 146 -2.86 -4.54 1.03
CA ALA A 146 -1.89 -5.35 1.78
C ALA A 146 -1.39 -6.55 0.96
N LEU A 147 -2.30 -7.30 0.30
CA LEU A 147 -1.93 -8.41 -0.58
C LEU A 147 -1.14 -7.94 -1.80
N GLN A 148 -1.51 -6.79 -2.38
CA GLN A 148 -0.77 -6.23 -3.51
C GLN A 148 0.67 -5.89 -3.12
N GLN A 149 0.88 -5.31 -1.92
CA GLN A 149 2.21 -5.05 -1.40
C GLN A 149 2.99 -6.35 -1.15
N GLU A 150 2.36 -7.37 -0.56
CA GLU A 150 3.00 -8.66 -0.32
C GLU A 150 3.44 -9.33 -1.64
N VAL A 151 2.61 -9.25 -2.68
CA VAL A 151 2.94 -9.76 -4.01
C VAL A 151 4.11 -8.98 -4.61
N THR A 152 4.16 -7.66 -4.46
CA THR A 152 5.32 -6.88 -4.94
C THR A 152 6.58 -7.23 -4.18
N ASP A 153 6.51 -7.36 -2.85
CA ASP A 153 7.66 -7.68 -2.01
C ASP A 153 8.21 -9.07 -2.37
N LYS A 154 7.34 -10.09 -2.43
CA LYS A 154 7.72 -11.44 -2.86
C LYS A 154 8.25 -11.49 -4.29
N SER A 155 7.70 -10.69 -5.20
CA SER A 155 8.20 -10.59 -6.57
C SER A 155 9.63 -10.02 -6.60
N THR A 156 9.91 -8.99 -5.80
CA THR A 156 11.28 -8.43 -5.69
C THR A 156 12.26 -9.41 -5.05
N GLU A 157 11.83 -10.17 -4.04
CA GLU A 157 12.64 -11.22 -3.41
C GLU A 157 12.96 -12.35 -4.40
N LEU A 158 11.96 -12.84 -5.14
CA LEU A 158 12.16 -13.86 -6.18
C LEU A 158 13.08 -13.36 -7.30
N THR A 159 12.95 -12.09 -7.69
CA THR A 159 13.83 -11.49 -8.70
C THR A 159 15.27 -11.39 -8.18
N ALA A 160 15.46 -11.01 -6.91
CA ALA A 160 16.77 -10.92 -6.29
C ALA A 160 17.44 -12.29 -6.16
N THR A 161 16.69 -13.32 -5.75
CA THR A 161 17.20 -14.69 -5.65
C THR A 161 17.54 -15.26 -7.03
N ALA A 162 16.69 -15.05 -8.04
CA ALA A 162 16.96 -15.48 -9.42
C ALA A 162 18.24 -14.83 -9.98
N LYS A 163 18.45 -13.53 -9.71
CA LYS A 163 19.68 -12.83 -10.07
C LYS A 163 20.90 -13.42 -9.35
N HIS A 164 20.81 -13.64 -8.03
CA HIS A 164 21.89 -14.23 -7.24
C HIS A 164 22.33 -15.59 -7.79
N TRP A 165 21.38 -16.46 -8.11
CA TRP A 165 21.68 -17.76 -8.71
C TRP A 165 22.32 -17.63 -10.09
N THR A 166 21.85 -16.70 -10.91
CA THR A 166 22.41 -16.44 -12.25
C THR A 166 23.87 -15.97 -12.14
N ASP A 167 24.16 -15.05 -11.20
CA ASP A 167 25.51 -14.55 -10.95
C ASP A 167 26.44 -15.67 -10.43
N LEU A 168 25.95 -16.52 -9.51
CA LEU A 168 26.72 -17.65 -8.97
C LEU A 168 27.07 -18.66 -10.06
N ILE A 169 26.09 -19.04 -10.89
CA ILE A 169 26.30 -19.99 -11.98
C ILE A 169 27.19 -19.39 -13.08
N GLY A 170 27.03 -18.10 -13.37
CA GLY A 170 27.93 -17.37 -14.28
C GLY A 170 29.38 -17.33 -13.77
N ALA A 171 29.59 -17.20 -12.46
CA ALA A 171 30.93 -17.26 -11.88
C ALA A 171 31.56 -18.66 -12.01
N ILE A 172 30.77 -19.73 -11.81
CA ILE A 172 31.21 -21.12 -12.02
C ILE A 172 31.60 -21.33 -13.48
N ASP A 173 30.75 -20.93 -14.43
CA ASP A 173 30.99 -21.02 -15.87
C ASP A 173 32.26 -20.26 -16.29
N THR A 174 32.46 -19.06 -15.75
CA THR A 174 33.70 -18.28 -15.96
C THR A 174 34.93 -19.00 -15.41
N GLY A 175 34.82 -19.63 -14.22
CA GLY A 175 35.89 -20.44 -13.64
C GLY A 175 36.25 -21.64 -14.52
N PHE A 176 35.27 -22.34 -15.07
CA PHE A 176 35.50 -23.44 -16.02
C PHE A 176 36.12 -22.95 -17.34
N SER A 177 35.66 -21.82 -17.87
CA SER A 177 36.24 -21.20 -19.07
C SER A 177 37.71 -20.85 -18.88
N ALA A 178 38.09 -20.32 -17.71
CA ALA A 178 39.46 -19.99 -17.38
C ALA A 178 40.35 -21.22 -17.17
N ALA A 179 39.82 -22.29 -16.56
CA ALA A 179 40.57 -23.51 -16.28
C ALA A 179 40.73 -24.43 -17.50
N PHE A 180 39.75 -24.42 -18.41
CA PHE A 180 39.68 -25.33 -19.58
C PHE A 180 39.29 -24.56 -20.85
N PRO A 181 40.18 -23.70 -21.38
CA PRO A 181 39.89 -22.87 -22.54
C PRO A 181 39.56 -23.67 -23.81
N GLU A 182 40.04 -24.92 -23.92
CA GLU A 182 39.81 -25.81 -25.05
C GLU A 182 38.32 -26.19 -25.20
N THR A 183 37.54 -26.06 -24.12
CA THR A 183 36.12 -26.39 -24.10
C THR A 183 35.21 -25.21 -24.50
N GLN A 184 35.79 -24.03 -24.73
CA GLN A 184 35.03 -22.80 -24.96
C GLN A 184 34.15 -22.85 -26.21
N ASP A 185 34.67 -23.35 -27.33
CA ASP A 185 33.95 -23.36 -28.60
C ASP A 185 32.72 -24.27 -28.53
N MET A 186 32.90 -25.48 -27.96
CA MET A 186 31.80 -26.42 -27.74
C MET A 186 30.71 -25.85 -26.84
N ALA A 187 31.11 -25.10 -25.81
CA ALA A 187 30.17 -24.46 -24.90
C ALA A 187 29.36 -23.34 -25.58
N LEU A 188 30.02 -22.51 -26.40
CA LEU A 188 29.34 -21.46 -27.17
C LEU A 188 28.38 -22.03 -28.21
N ASP A 189 28.76 -23.12 -28.89
CA ASP A 189 27.90 -23.83 -29.84
C ASP A 189 26.66 -24.41 -29.15
N ALA A 190 26.84 -25.02 -27.97
CA ALA A 190 25.73 -25.54 -27.17
C ALA A 190 24.76 -24.44 -26.71
N VAL A 191 25.29 -23.29 -26.29
CA VAL A 191 24.47 -22.11 -25.95
C VAL A 191 23.72 -21.60 -27.17
N GLY A 192 24.38 -21.52 -28.34
CA GLY A 192 23.73 -21.14 -29.60
C GLY A 192 22.56 -22.07 -29.93
N ALA A 193 22.78 -23.38 -29.89
CA ALA A 193 21.75 -24.38 -30.14
C ALA A 193 20.58 -24.30 -29.13
N ALA A 194 20.89 -24.07 -27.85
CA ALA A 194 19.87 -23.90 -26.81
C ALA A 194 19.01 -22.65 -27.05
N ARG A 195 19.64 -21.52 -27.40
CA ARG A 195 18.93 -20.27 -27.74
C ARG A 195 18.04 -20.45 -28.97
N GLU A 196 18.52 -21.13 -30.00
CA GLU A 196 17.72 -21.45 -31.19
C GLU A 196 16.53 -22.37 -30.89
N ALA A 197 16.71 -23.37 -30.02
CA ALA A 197 15.63 -24.23 -29.57
C ALA A 197 14.57 -23.45 -28.77
N ARG A 198 15.00 -22.56 -27.88
CA ARG A 198 14.12 -21.68 -27.10
C ARG A 198 13.34 -20.72 -28.00
N GLY A 199 14.02 -20.03 -28.92
CA GLY A 199 13.37 -19.12 -29.87
C GLY A 199 12.30 -19.80 -30.72
N ARG A 200 12.49 -21.08 -31.09
CA ARG A 200 11.47 -21.88 -31.78
C ARG A 200 10.27 -22.22 -30.90
N ALA A 201 10.47 -22.40 -29.61
CA ALA A 201 9.41 -22.80 -28.67
C ALA A 201 8.59 -21.61 -28.16
N THR A 202 9.23 -20.50 -27.80
CA THR A 202 8.58 -19.35 -27.15
C THR A 202 8.36 -18.16 -28.09
N GLY A 203 9.01 -18.13 -29.26
CA GLY A 203 9.01 -16.96 -30.16
C GLY A 203 9.79 -15.77 -29.60
N GLU A 204 10.50 -15.97 -28.49
CA GLU A 204 11.30 -14.95 -27.81
C GLU A 204 12.60 -14.71 -28.60
N GLY A 205 12.92 -13.44 -28.86
CA GLY A 205 14.10 -13.07 -29.63
C GLY A 205 15.39 -13.42 -28.91
N SER A 206 16.49 -13.52 -29.66
CA SER A 206 17.83 -13.74 -29.10
C SER A 206 18.15 -12.66 -28.04
N SER A 207 18.28 -13.08 -26.79
CA SER A 207 18.69 -12.20 -25.69
C SER A 207 20.17 -11.83 -25.85
N ALA A 208 20.48 -10.54 -25.73
CA ALA A 208 21.87 -10.06 -25.71
C ALA A 208 22.61 -10.46 -24.42
N THR A 209 21.88 -10.64 -23.32
CA THR A 209 22.45 -11.07 -22.04
C THR A 209 22.41 -12.58 -21.90
N PHE A 210 23.47 -13.14 -21.29
CA PHE A 210 23.48 -14.54 -20.89
C PHE A 210 22.39 -14.77 -19.83
N THR A 211 21.52 -15.74 -20.10
CA THR A 211 20.49 -16.19 -19.17
C THR A 211 21.01 -17.36 -18.34
N MET A 212 20.31 -17.67 -17.25
CA MET A 212 20.61 -18.86 -16.43
C MET A 212 20.75 -20.13 -17.27
N GLU A 213 19.81 -20.36 -18.18
CA GLU A 213 19.79 -21.53 -19.06
C GLU A 213 20.98 -21.55 -20.03
N ASP A 214 21.48 -20.39 -20.44
CA ASP A 214 22.68 -20.30 -21.27
C ASP A 214 23.91 -20.76 -20.47
N HIS A 215 24.09 -20.30 -19.23
CA HIS A 215 25.20 -20.78 -18.41
C HIS A 215 25.10 -22.28 -18.10
N LEU A 216 23.88 -22.80 -17.84
CA LEU A 216 23.69 -24.24 -17.64
C LEU A 216 24.02 -25.04 -18.90
N SER A 217 23.66 -24.53 -20.08
CA SER A 217 23.99 -25.17 -21.36
C SER A 217 25.49 -25.16 -21.63
N SER A 218 26.16 -24.04 -21.35
CA SER A 218 27.62 -23.92 -21.39
C SER A 218 28.28 -24.94 -20.47
N LEU A 219 27.88 -24.99 -19.19
CA LEU A 219 28.42 -25.93 -18.21
C LEU A 219 28.19 -27.39 -18.61
N ALA A 220 26.98 -27.74 -19.04
CA ALA A 220 26.65 -29.11 -19.47
C ALA A 220 27.56 -29.57 -20.63
N ALA A 221 27.80 -28.70 -21.60
CA ALA A 221 28.67 -28.99 -22.73
C ALA A 221 30.16 -29.17 -22.34
N ARG A 222 30.59 -28.57 -21.22
CA ARG A 222 31.97 -28.68 -20.72
C ARG A 222 32.22 -29.91 -19.85
N VAL A 223 31.20 -30.38 -19.13
CA VAL A 223 31.33 -31.51 -18.19
C VAL A 223 31.87 -32.76 -18.90
N GLU A 224 31.32 -33.11 -20.07
CA GLU A 224 31.74 -34.30 -20.78
C GLU A 224 33.23 -34.25 -21.21
N PRO A 225 33.71 -33.23 -21.93
CA PRO A 225 35.14 -33.09 -22.23
C PRO A 225 36.04 -33.13 -21.00
N ILE A 226 35.68 -32.41 -19.93
CA ILE A 226 36.48 -32.33 -18.70
C ILE A 226 36.56 -33.69 -18.01
N THR A 227 35.45 -34.43 -17.93
CA THR A 227 35.45 -35.77 -17.35
C THR A 227 36.33 -36.72 -18.16
N LYS A 228 36.32 -36.60 -19.50
CA LYS A 228 37.21 -37.37 -20.37
C LYS A 228 38.68 -37.02 -20.13
N PHE A 229 39.03 -35.74 -20.07
CA PHE A 229 40.38 -35.29 -19.75
C PHE A 229 40.85 -35.79 -18.39
N GLY A 230 40.00 -35.69 -17.35
CA GLY A 230 40.32 -36.20 -16.02
C GLY A 230 40.56 -37.71 -16.01
N TRP A 231 39.79 -38.47 -16.77
CA TRP A 231 39.98 -39.92 -16.90
C TRP A 231 41.28 -40.29 -17.64
N GLU A 232 41.58 -39.60 -18.74
CA GLU A 232 42.83 -39.80 -19.49
C GLU A 232 44.06 -39.44 -18.67
N LEU A 233 44.01 -38.31 -17.94
CA LEU A 233 45.08 -37.89 -17.04
C LEU A 233 45.29 -38.88 -15.91
N ARG A 234 44.20 -39.33 -15.27
CA ARG A 234 44.26 -40.36 -14.23
C ARG A 234 44.88 -41.65 -14.75
N LYS A 235 44.47 -42.11 -15.94
CA LYS A 235 45.00 -43.33 -16.53
C LYS A 235 46.51 -43.20 -16.83
N ALA A 236 46.93 -42.08 -17.42
CA ALA A 236 48.35 -41.82 -17.68
C ALA A 236 49.17 -41.81 -16.38
N ALA A 237 48.63 -41.22 -15.33
CA ALA A 237 49.22 -41.23 -13.99
C ALA A 237 49.33 -42.64 -13.40
N GLU A 238 48.26 -43.44 -13.46
CA GLU A 238 48.26 -44.82 -12.99
C GLU A 238 49.26 -45.71 -13.75
N GLU A 239 49.51 -45.45 -15.03
CA GLU A 239 50.55 -46.12 -15.81
C GLU A 239 51.96 -45.66 -15.42
N LEU A 240 52.14 -44.38 -15.08
CA LEU A 240 53.43 -43.80 -14.71
C LEU A 240 53.92 -44.24 -13.32
N VAL A 241 53.01 -44.35 -12.34
CA VAL A 241 53.37 -44.70 -10.96
C VAL A 241 54.19 -46.00 -10.84
N PRO A 242 53.79 -47.16 -11.38
CA PRO A 242 54.58 -48.38 -11.26
C PRO A 242 55.91 -48.32 -12.02
N MET A 243 56.05 -47.42 -13.00
CA MET A 243 57.34 -47.20 -13.68
C MET A 243 58.32 -46.43 -12.78
N LEU A 244 57.82 -45.43 -12.05
CA LEU A 244 58.65 -44.58 -11.20
C LEU A 244 58.87 -45.14 -9.79
N TRP A 245 57.88 -45.86 -9.26
CA TRP A 245 57.93 -46.50 -7.95
C TRP A 245 57.46 -47.96 -8.06
N PRO A 246 58.35 -48.89 -8.45
CA PRO A 246 58.01 -50.30 -8.62
C PRO A 246 57.41 -50.95 -7.38
N ASP A 247 57.78 -50.45 -6.19
CA ASP A 247 57.35 -50.98 -4.90
C ASP A 247 56.05 -50.34 -4.38
N LYS A 248 55.48 -49.37 -5.10
CA LYS A 248 54.25 -48.67 -4.70
C LYS A 248 53.12 -48.96 -5.68
N GLU A 249 51.96 -49.30 -5.13
CA GLU A 249 50.73 -49.37 -5.90
C GLU A 249 50.19 -47.95 -6.16
N ALA A 250 49.57 -47.76 -7.34
CA ALA A 250 48.96 -46.49 -7.69
C ALA A 250 47.79 -46.17 -6.75
N PRO A 251 47.80 -45.00 -6.07
CA PRO A 251 46.68 -44.58 -5.24
C PRO A 251 45.38 -44.48 -6.05
N GLN A 252 44.26 -44.92 -5.46
CA GLN A 252 42.94 -44.82 -6.08
C GLN A 252 42.33 -43.42 -6.00
N ASP A 253 42.80 -42.60 -5.05
CA ASP A 253 42.34 -41.24 -4.84
C ASP A 253 43.18 -40.25 -5.66
N ILE A 254 42.50 -39.29 -6.32
CA ILE A 254 43.15 -38.32 -7.21
C ILE A 254 44.08 -37.40 -6.41
N SER A 255 43.70 -36.95 -5.21
CA SER A 255 44.56 -36.06 -4.42
C SER A 255 45.87 -36.75 -4.04
N SER A 256 45.77 -38.01 -3.63
CA SER A 256 46.94 -38.84 -3.30
C SER A 256 47.80 -39.09 -4.54
N LEU A 257 47.17 -39.37 -5.70
CA LEU A 257 47.85 -39.56 -6.97
C LEU A 257 48.59 -38.29 -7.43
N THR A 258 47.96 -37.11 -7.31
CA THR A 258 48.60 -35.82 -7.63
C THR A 258 49.81 -35.57 -6.74
N SER A 259 49.69 -35.74 -5.42
CA SER A 259 50.81 -35.54 -4.49
C SER A 259 52.00 -36.48 -4.77
N LEU A 260 51.73 -37.67 -5.32
CA LEU A 260 52.75 -38.62 -5.72
C LEU A 260 53.43 -38.19 -7.03
N ILE A 261 52.66 -37.72 -8.02
CA ILE A 261 53.20 -37.20 -9.28
C ILE A 261 54.01 -35.93 -9.08
N GLU A 262 53.67 -35.09 -8.10
CA GLU A 262 54.47 -33.92 -7.73
C GLU A 262 55.90 -34.29 -7.31
N GLN A 263 56.10 -35.50 -6.76
CA GLN A 263 57.42 -36.05 -6.40
C GLN A 263 58.12 -36.74 -7.59
N ALA A 264 57.48 -36.83 -8.75
CA ALA A 264 58.05 -37.49 -9.93
C ALA A 264 59.39 -36.87 -10.38
N PRO A 265 59.59 -35.53 -10.40
CA PRO A 265 60.87 -34.94 -10.79
C PRO A 265 62.04 -35.43 -9.95
N ASP A 266 61.91 -35.42 -8.61
CA ASP A 266 62.95 -35.92 -7.69
C ASP A 266 63.18 -37.41 -7.91
N ARG A 267 62.10 -38.16 -8.10
CA ARG A 267 62.20 -39.59 -8.40
C ARG A 267 62.93 -39.86 -9.72
N PHE A 268 62.78 -39.02 -10.74
CA PHE A 268 63.56 -39.13 -11.98
C PHE A 268 65.06 -38.91 -11.74
N ILE A 269 65.43 -38.03 -10.82
CA ILE A 269 66.83 -37.81 -10.41
C ILE A 269 67.37 -39.08 -9.73
N ASP A 270 66.61 -39.68 -8.81
CA ASP A 270 66.97 -40.97 -8.21
C ASP A 270 67.19 -42.06 -9.27
N TRP A 271 66.28 -42.14 -10.25
CA TRP A 271 66.37 -43.10 -11.35
C TRP A 271 67.60 -42.87 -12.21
N LYS A 272 68.02 -41.62 -12.42
CA LYS A 272 69.27 -41.29 -13.11
C LYS A 272 70.47 -41.81 -12.30
N GLY A 273 70.51 -41.58 -11.00
CA GLY A 273 71.55 -42.12 -10.11
C GLY A 273 71.57 -43.65 -10.12
N SER A 274 70.40 -44.28 -10.04
CA SER A 274 70.22 -45.73 -10.17
C SER A 274 70.77 -46.27 -11.49
N ALA A 275 70.44 -45.64 -12.62
CA ALA A 275 70.93 -46.05 -13.93
C ALA A 275 72.46 -45.89 -14.03
N THR A 276 73.04 -44.83 -13.45
CA THR A 276 74.49 -44.66 -13.37
C THR A 276 75.14 -45.77 -12.55
N ARG A 277 74.58 -46.11 -11.38
CA ARG A 277 75.05 -47.23 -10.55
C ARG A 277 74.96 -48.56 -11.28
N ALA A 278 73.84 -48.84 -11.93
CA ALA A 278 73.63 -50.07 -12.69
C ALA A 278 74.63 -50.21 -13.86
N GLY A 279 74.90 -49.10 -14.57
CA GLY A 279 75.93 -49.06 -15.60
C GLY A 279 77.35 -49.26 -15.05
N ALA A 280 77.66 -48.66 -13.90
CA ALA A 280 78.96 -48.82 -13.24
C ALA A 280 79.17 -50.26 -12.74
N ASP A 281 78.15 -50.87 -12.12
CA ASP A 281 78.17 -52.25 -11.66
C ASP A 281 78.38 -53.24 -12.81
N MET A 282 77.67 -53.04 -13.93
CA MET A 282 77.86 -53.85 -15.14
C MET A 282 79.28 -53.70 -15.70
N ALA A 283 79.77 -52.47 -15.84
CA ALA A 283 81.12 -52.22 -16.33
C ALA A 283 82.19 -52.85 -15.42
N LEU A 284 82.02 -52.75 -14.11
CA LEU A 284 82.92 -53.36 -13.13
C LEU A 284 82.84 -54.88 -13.19
N SER A 285 81.64 -55.45 -13.30
CA SER A 285 81.43 -56.90 -13.49
C SER A 285 82.16 -57.41 -14.73
N PHE A 286 82.12 -56.67 -15.84
CA PHE A 286 82.93 -56.98 -17.01
C PHE A 286 84.42 -56.94 -16.67
N VAL A 287 84.96 -55.87 -16.09
CA VAL A 287 86.41 -55.79 -15.76
C VAL A 287 86.85 -56.93 -14.84
N LEU A 288 86.12 -57.18 -13.76
CA LEU A 288 86.44 -58.22 -12.79
C LEU A 288 86.37 -59.62 -13.39
N SER A 289 85.45 -59.88 -14.32
CA SER A 289 85.38 -61.19 -14.99
C SER A 289 86.63 -61.57 -15.80
N TRP A 290 87.41 -60.57 -16.24
CA TRP A 290 88.69 -60.78 -16.95
C TRP A 290 89.89 -60.65 -16.01
N TYR A 291 89.76 -59.86 -14.94
CA TYR A 291 90.85 -59.55 -14.02
C TYR A 291 90.35 -59.54 -12.57
N ASN A 292 90.30 -60.73 -11.96
CA ASN A 292 89.78 -60.93 -10.60
C ASN A 292 90.56 -60.18 -9.49
N GLU A 293 91.77 -59.67 -9.76
CA GLU A 293 92.66 -59.05 -8.77
C GLU A 293 92.93 -57.55 -9.05
N VAL A 294 92.06 -56.85 -9.79
CA VAL A 294 92.26 -55.41 -10.07
C VAL A 294 92.02 -54.59 -8.81
N ASP A 295 93.06 -53.88 -8.36
CA ASP A 295 92.97 -52.86 -7.32
C ASP A 295 92.30 -51.59 -7.85
N LEU A 296 91.14 -51.26 -7.29
CA LEU A 296 90.33 -50.10 -7.68
C LEU A 296 91.05 -48.78 -7.42
N GLY A 297 91.90 -48.70 -6.38
CA GLY A 297 92.68 -47.49 -6.08
C GLY A 297 93.71 -47.17 -7.16
N GLN A 298 94.23 -48.18 -7.85
CA GLN A 298 95.14 -47.97 -8.98
C GLN A 298 94.41 -47.50 -10.25
N LEU A 299 93.15 -47.89 -10.45
CA LEU A 299 92.35 -47.40 -11.57
C LEU A 299 92.03 -45.92 -11.43
N GLU A 300 91.72 -45.46 -10.22
CA GLU A 300 91.47 -44.05 -9.94
C GLU A 300 92.71 -43.20 -10.22
N TYR A 301 93.88 -43.61 -9.72
CA TYR A 301 95.16 -42.94 -10.01
C TYR A 301 95.46 -42.87 -11.51
N ARG A 302 95.18 -43.94 -12.27
CA ARG A 302 95.40 -43.98 -13.73
C ARG A 302 94.36 -43.22 -14.54
N ARG A 303 93.20 -42.90 -13.97
CA ARG A 303 92.13 -42.15 -14.64
C ARG A 303 92.37 -40.64 -14.60
N ALA A 304 93.15 -40.15 -13.64
CA ALA A 304 93.50 -38.73 -13.54
C ALA A 304 94.21 -38.26 -14.83
N GLY A 305 93.62 -37.28 -15.53
CA GLY A 305 94.17 -36.65 -16.74
C GLY A 305 93.80 -37.30 -18.09
N VAL A 306 93.22 -38.51 -18.10
CA VAL A 306 92.97 -39.26 -19.36
C VAL A 306 91.92 -38.60 -20.26
N GLU A 307 90.96 -37.87 -19.70
CA GLU A 307 89.85 -37.32 -20.50
C GLU A 307 90.26 -36.11 -21.36
N GLU A 308 91.32 -35.41 -20.98
CA GLU A 308 91.92 -34.30 -21.72
C GLU A 308 92.81 -34.78 -22.87
N GLU A 309 93.37 -35.98 -22.77
CA GLU A 309 94.33 -36.54 -23.75
C GLU A 309 93.67 -37.33 -24.91
N LEU A 310 92.38 -37.66 -24.80
CA LEU A 310 91.66 -38.44 -25.81
C LEU A 310 91.26 -37.59 -27.03
N SER A 311 91.54 -38.10 -28.24
CA SER A 311 91.06 -37.49 -29.49
C SER A 311 89.54 -37.63 -29.67
N ALA A 312 88.94 -36.81 -30.53
CA ALA A 312 87.49 -36.86 -30.80
C ALA A 312 87.01 -38.25 -31.25
N ASP A 313 87.77 -38.92 -32.13
CA ASP A 313 87.45 -40.27 -32.61
C ASP A 313 87.49 -41.31 -31.49
N GLN A 314 88.45 -41.18 -30.57
CA GLN A 314 88.57 -42.07 -29.41
C GLN A 314 87.43 -41.84 -28.41
N LYS A 315 87.02 -40.58 -28.19
CA LYS A 315 85.84 -40.23 -27.37
C LYS A 315 84.56 -40.82 -27.96
N ALA A 316 84.39 -40.73 -29.28
CA ALA A 316 83.24 -41.31 -29.98
C ALA A 316 83.23 -42.85 -29.88
N ALA A 317 84.38 -43.50 -30.09
CA ALA A 317 84.51 -44.95 -29.94
C ALA A 317 84.24 -45.41 -28.49
N ARG A 318 84.69 -44.64 -27.48
CA ARG A 318 84.39 -44.89 -26.06
C ARG A 318 82.88 -44.81 -25.80
N LEU A 319 82.22 -43.75 -26.28
CA LEU A 319 80.78 -43.56 -26.10
C LEU A 319 79.99 -44.70 -26.76
N ALA A 320 80.34 -45.10 -27.98
CA ALA A 320 79.68 -46.21 -28.67
C ALA A 320 79.79 -47.53 -27.88
N ARG A 321 80.95 -47.81 -27.28
CA ARG A 321 81.13 -48.98 -26.41
C ARG A 321 80.36 -48.86 -25.10
N ALA A 322 80.33 -47.69 -24.48
CA ALA A 322 79.54 -47.45 -23.28
C ALA A 322 78.04 -47.66 -23.54
N SER A 323 77.53 -47.20 -24.68
CA SER A 323 76.15 -47.47 -25.12
C SER A 323 75.89 -48.96 -25.31
N ALA A 324 76.82 -49.70 -25.92
CA ALA A 324 76.69 -51.16 -26.06
C ALA A 324 76.70 -51.90 -24.71
N ILE A 325 77.48 -51.42 -23.72
CA ILE A 325 77.46 -51.97 -22.36
C ILE A 325 76.11 -51.68 -21.67
N ALA A 326 75.55 -50.50 -21.89
CA ALA A 326 74.25 -50.10 -21.33
C ALA A 326 73.07 -50.96 -21.81
N ASP A 327 73.23 -51.72 -22.90
CA ASP A 327 72.21 -52.68 -23.37
C ASP A 327 72.15 -53.96 -22.53
N PHE A 328 73.20 -54.27 -21.76
CA PHE A 328 73.22 -55.40 -20.82
C PHE A 328 72.64 -55.05 -19.44
N VAL A 329 72.39 -53.77 -19.17
CA VAL A 329 71.85 -53.28 -17.89
C VAL A 329 70.33 -53.41 -17.90
N ASP A 330 69.76 -54.05 -16.87
CA ASP A 330 68.31 -54.06 -16.68
C ASP A 330 67.82 -52.72 -16.13
N LYS A 331 67.26 -51.90 -17.03
CA LYS A 331 66.76 -50.54 -16.72
C LYS A 331 65.44 -50.53 -15.95
N ARG A 332 64.82 -51.70 -15.73
CA ARG A 332 63.55 -51.82 -14.98
C ARG A 332 63.78 -51.95 -13.47
N LEU A 333 65.00 -52.26 -13.06
CA LEU A 333 65.36 -52.42 -11.66
C LEU A 333 65.90 -51.11 -11.12
N PHE A 334 65.27 -50.63 -10.05
CA PHE A 334 65.75 -49.49 -9.29
C PHE A 334 66.83 -49.93 -8.31
N ILE A 335 68.03 -49.37 -8.44
CA ILE A 335 69.17 -49.57 -7.52
C ILE A 335 69.28 -48.34 -6.64
N ALA A 336 68.84 -48.47 -5.39
CA ALA A 336 68.94 -47.42 -4.37
C ALA A 336 70.41 -47.08 -4.06
N ASP A 337 70.65 -45.87 -3.54
CA ASP A 337 71.99 -45.50 -3.07
C ASP A 337 72.32 -46.29 -1.79
N PRO A 338 73.40 -47.08 -1.76
CA PRO A 338 73.85 -47.69 -0.52
C PRO A 338 74.38 -46.67 0.49
N ASN A 339 74.75 -45.47 0.06
CA ASN A 339 75.18 -44.38 0.93
C ASN A 339 74.51 -43.07 0.49
N PRO A 340 73.21 -42.88 0.78
CA PRO A 340 72.53 -41.64 0.42
C PRO A 340 73.27 -40.47 1.09
N HIS A 341 73.61 -39.46 0.30
CA HIS A 341 74.04 -38.18 0.86
C HIS A 341 72.93 -37.71 1.78
N SER A 342 73.19 -37.65 3.08
CA SER A 342 72.26 -36.98 3.99
C SER A 342 72.28 -35.52 3.61
N ASP A 343 71.13 -34.97 3.23
CA ASP A 343 70.94 -33.55 2.86
C ASP A 343 71.33 -32.55 3.99
N GLU A 344 71.91 -33.02 5.10
CA GLU A 344 72.44 -32.20 6.20
C GLU A 344 73.83 -31.60 5.93
N GLU A 345 74.55 -32.03 4.88
CA GLU A 345 75.94 -31.56 4.62
C GLU A 345 76.09 -30.54 3.47
N GLU A 346 75.03 -30.20 2.71
CA GLU A 346 75.12 -29.23 1.60
C GLU A 346 74.77 -27.77 1.97
N GLU A 347 74.47 -27.45 3.23
CA GLU A 347 74.27 -26.06 3.69
C GLU A 347 75.54 -25.39 4.27
N LEU A 348 76.71 -26.04 4.27
CA LEU A 348 77.92 -25.52 4.92
C LEU A 348 79.09 -25.14 3.99
N GLU A 349 78.85 -24.98 2.69
CA GLU A 349 79.88 -24.46 1.77
C GLU A 349 79.39 -23.25 0.95
N ASP A 350 78.80 -22.23 1.61
CA ASP A 350 78.73 -20.87 1.05
C ASP A 350 78.99 -19.78 2.11
N GLU A 351 79.97 -20.01 2.99
CA GLU A 351 80.65 -18.93 3.72
C GLU A 351 82.16 -19.12 3.62
N GLY A 352 82.80 -18.39 2.70
CA GLY A 352 84.22 -18.07 2.85
C GLY A 352 85.07 -18.08 1.60
N VAL A 353 84.89 -17.09 0.71
CA VAL A 353 86.05 -16.45 0.06
C VAL A 353 85.84 -14.94 0.03
N GLU A 354 86.08 -14.29 1.17
CA GLU A 354 86.44 -12.87 1.21
C GLU A 354 87.82 -12.73 0.54
N MET A 355 87.82 -12.46 -0.77
CA MET A 355 89.05 -12.21 -1.52
C MET A 355 89.48 -10.76 -1.29
N ASP A 356 90.22 -10.56 -0.21
CA ASP A 356 90.91 -9.32 0.11
C ASP A 356 92.15 -9.14 -0.79
N SER A 357 92.16 -8.08 -1.61
CA SER A 357 93.36 -7.34 -2.07
C SER A 357 92.99 -6.33 -3.19
N PRO A 358 93.59 -5.12 -3.22
CA PRO A 358 95.06 -5.01 -3.23
C PRO A 358 95.71 -3.95 -2.33
N PRO A 359 96.99 -4.16 -1.96
CA PRO A 359 97.75 -3.26 -1.09
C PRO A 359 98.26 -1.99 -1.81
N PRO A 360 98.51 -0.90 -1.06
CA PRO A 360 99.10 0.32 -1.60
C PRO A 360 100.61 0.18 -1.87
N ALA A 361 101.05 0.95 -2.88
CA ALA A 361 102.40 0.98 -3.41
C ALA A 361 103.51 1.21 -2.37
N VAL A 362 104.58 0.43 -2.51
CA VAL A 362 105.86 0.61 -1.82
C VAL A 362 106.67 1.69 -2.54
N ASP A 363 107.22 2.64 -1.79
CA ASP A 363 108.42 3.39 -2.17
C ASP A 363 109.51 3.17 -1.10
N PRO A 364 110.81 3.14 -1.46
CA PRO A 364 111.84 2.41 -0.72
C PRO A 364 112.76 3.30 0.11
N ALA A 365 113.18 2.81 1.30
CA ALA A 365 114.41 3.21 2.00
C ALA A 365 114.69 2.19 3.13
N VAL A 366 115.71 1.31 3.03
CA VAL A 366 117.14 1.53 3.40
C VAL A 366 117.36 1.47 4.94
N PRO A 367 118.42 0.80 5.46
CA PRO A 367 118.65 -0.65 5.63
C PRO A 367 118.83 -0.99 7.15
N PRO A 368 119.19 -2.23 7.56
CA PRO A 368 119.18 -2.62 8.98
C PRO A 368 120.48 -2.25 9.70
N PRO A 369 120.49 -2.31 11.04
CA PRO A 369 121.44 -3.26 11.63
C PRO A 369 120.95 -3.99 12.89
N ALA A 370 121.44 -5.22 12.97
CA ALA A 370 122.04 -5.89 14.13
C ALA A 370 121.20 -6.17 15.39
N ALA A 371 120.92 -7.46 15.55
CA ALA A 371 121.37 -8.32 16.65
C ALA A 371 121.29 -7.79 18.10
N ALA A 372 120.45 -8.45 18.89
CA ALA A 372 120.81 -9.04 20.19
C ALA A 372 119.80 -10.15 20.53
#